data_AF-A0A8C3GW28-F1
#
_entry.id   AF-A0A8C3GW28-F1
#
_cell.length_a   1.000
_cell.length_b   1.000
_cell.length_c   1.000
_cell.angle_alpha   90.00
_cell.angle_beta   90.00
_cell.angle_gamma   90.00
#
_symmetry.space_group_name_H-M   'P 1'
#
loop_
_entity.id
_entity.type
_entity.pdbx_description
1 polymer ?
#
loop_
_entity_poly.entity_id
_entity_poly.type
_entity_poly.pdbx_seq_one_letter_code
_entity_poly.pdbx_strand_id
1 'polypeptide(L)'
;MSPFSSPMSHSAQIPRKPPAEDGNEQSNSKSRLSRRGQPQTEHDVFLELQSQVRSSLPRVLKIRANLTSLKALEGSRELENIIGVSHSSCVLSAELQKTQALVSQAEKLQLLKANHGEVLARGHIQSAGSAAFLNSLLDRRKEPLGLLPALPSTRALPE
;
A
#
# COMPACT_ATOMS: atom_id res chain seq x y z
N MET A 1 29.60 -3.03 -17.48
CA MET A 1 29.18 -2.17 -16.36
C MET A 1 28.68 -3.10 -15.25
N SER A 2 29.49 -3.30 -14.21
CA SER A 2 29.24 -4.23 -13.09
C SER A 2 29.06 -3.42 -11.81
N PRO A 3 28.02 -3.65 -10.98
CA PRO A 3 27.78 -2.86 -9.77
C PRO A 3 28.18 -3.66 -8.52
N PHE A 4 29.47 -3.89 -8.31
CA PHE A 4 29.95 -4.36 -7.01
C PHE A 4 31.15 -3.52 -6.60
N SER A 5 30.92 -2.60 -5.66
CA SER A 5 31.97 -1.95 -4.88
C SER A 5 31.66 -2.22 -3.42
N SER A 6 32.53 -2.98 -2.76
CA SER A 6 32.51 -3.19 -1.32
C SER A 6 32.98 -1.91 -0.60
N PRO A 7 32.42 -1.58 0.58
CA PRO A 7 32.89 -0.42 1.33
C PRO A 7 34.23 -0.73 2.01
N MET A 8 35.23 0.12 1.73
CA MET A 8 36.52 0.18 2.41
C MET A 8 36.30 0.62 3.87
N SER A 9 36.66 -0.21 4.85
CA SER A 9 36.65 0.17 6.27
C SER A 9 37.89 1.00 6.60
N HIS A 10 37.78 2.32 6.57
CA HIS A 10 38.81 3.22 7.07
C HIS A 10 38.64 3.44 8.57
N SER A 11 39.49 2.81 9.39
CA SER A 11 39.63 3.12 10.81
C SER A 11 40.31 4.49 10.98
N ALA A 12 39.54 5.51 11.36
CA ALA A 12 40.07 6.79 11.82
C ALA A 12 39.64 7.04 13.27
N GLN A 13 40.58 7.59 14.03
CA GLN A 13 40.71 7.49 15.47
C GLN A 13 39.68 8.33 16.25
N ILE A 14 39.22 7.81 17.38
CA ILE A 14 38.41 8.54 18.36
C ILE A 14 39.32 9.57 19.07
N PRO A 15 38.93 10.87 19.15
CA PRO A 15 39.68 11.85 19.93
C PRO A 15 39.64 11.50 21.42
N ARG A 16 40.82 11.30 22.04
CA ARG A 16 40.95 11.25 23.50
C ARG A 16 40.52 12.61 24.08
N LYS A 17 39.51 12.60 24.95
CA LYS A 17 39.16 13.76 25.79
C LYS A 17 40.25 13.98 26.86
N PRO A 18 40.52 15.22 27.28
CA PRO A 18 41.47 15.54 28.36
C PRO A 18 40.88 15.18 29.73
N PRO A 19 41.71 15.03 30.79
CA PRO A 19 41.22 14.75 32.12
C PRO A 19 40.53 15.99 32.70
N ALA A 20 39.29 15.82 33.15
CA ALA A 20 38.62 16.82 33.98
C ALA A 20 39.15 16.67 35.40
N GLU A 21 39.81 17.73 35.86
CA GLU A 21 40.31 17.94 37.20
C GLU A 21 39.15 18.28 38.15
N ASP A 22 39.15 17.56 39.27
CA ASP A 22 38.64 17.89 40.61
C ASP A 22 37.23 18.47 40.79
N GLY A 23 36.44 17.78 41.62
CA GLY A 23 35.09 18.20 41.96
C GLY A 23 34.25 17.15 42.68
N ASN A 24 34.76 16.66 43.81
CA ASN A 24 33.97 16.13 44.94
C ASN A 24 32.78 15.22 44.62
N GLU A 25 33.04 13.92 44.44
CA GLU A 25 32.07 12.89 44.82
C GLU A 25 32.71 11.96 45.83
N GLN A 26 32.48 12.27 47.11
CA GLN A 26 32.71 11.36 48.23
C GLN A 26 31.74 10.18 48.13
N SER A 27 31.99 9.32 47.15
CA SER A 27 31.33 8.02 47.04
C SER A 27 31.85 7.15 48.17
N ASN A 28 31.06 7.05 49.24
CA ASN A 28 31.21 6.03 50.26
C ASN A 28 30.82 4.65 49.68
N SER A 29 31.41 4.28 48.54
CA SER A 29 31.38 2.94 48.02
C SER A 29 32.39 2.16 48.83
N LYS A 30 31.97 1.69 50.01
CA LYS A 30 32.64 0.58 50.68
C LYS A 30 32.67 -0.56 49.66
N SER A 31 33.81 -0.71 49.00
CA SER A 31 34.17 -1.84 48.16
C SER A 31 33.99 -3.09 49.01
N ARG A 32 32.79 -3.67 48.97
CA ARG A 32 32.56 -5.02 49.43
C ARG A 32 33.18 -5.89 48.35
N LEU A 33 34.47 -6.19 48.55
CA LEU A 33 35.14 -7.29 47.87
C LEU A 33 34.29 -8.54 48.09
N SER A 34 33.45 -8.86 47.10
CA SER A 34 32.63 -10.06 47.11
C SER A 34 33.59 -11.25 47.09
N ARG A 35 33.70 -11.94 48.22
CA ARG A 35 34.46 -13.19 48.30
C ARG A 35 33.76 -14.19 47.39
N ARG A 36 34.50 -14.69 46.39
CA ARG A 36 34.09 -15.73 45.45
C ARG A 36 33.38 -16.87 46.21
N GLY A 37 32.08 -17.06 45.94
CA GLY A 37 31.28 -18.15 46.51
C GLY A 37 30.24 -17.78 47.58
N GLN A 38 30.01 -16.51 47.90
CA GLN A 38 28.87 -16.13 48.75
C GLN A 38 27.57 -16.04 47.93
N PRO A 39 26.48 -16.72 48.34
CA PRO A 39 25.18 -16.58 47.69
C PRO A 39 24.66 -15.16 47.84
N GLN A 40 23.97 -14.65 46.82
CA GLN A 40 23.39 -13.31 46.84
C GLN A 40 22.43 -13.20 48.02
N THR A 41 22.68 -12.24 48.91
CA THR A 41 21.82 -12.06 50.09
C THR A 41 20.50 -11.44 49.64
N GLU A 42 19.38 -11.75 50.31
CA GLU A 42 18.06 -11.17 50.00
C GLU A 42 18.10 -9.63 49.92
N HIS A 43 18.92 -9.00 50.76
CA HIS A 43 19.20 -7.57 50.75
C HIS A 43 19.84 -7.09 49.43
N ASP A 44 20.76 -7.86 48.86
CA ASP A 44 21.43 -7.52 47.60
C ASP A 44 20.44 -7.64 46.43
N VAL A 45 19.53 -8.63 46.45
CA VAL A 45 18.43 -8.76 45.48
C VAL A 45 17.47 -7.57 45.59
N PHE A 46 17.13 -7.15 46.80
CA PHE A 46 16.27 -5.99 47.03
C PHE A 46 16.89 -4.69 46.49
N LEU A 47 18.20 -4.48 46.73
CA LEU A 47 18.91 -3.32 46.19
C LEU A 47 19.00 -3.35 44.66
N GLU A 48 19.22 -4.52 44.07
CA GLU A 48 19.22 -4.71 42.62
C GLU A 48 17.85 -4.36 42.03
N LEU A 49 16.77 -4.86 42.64
CA LEU A 49 15.40 -4.54 42.22
C LEU A 49 15.10 -3.04 42.35
N GLN A 50 15.51 -2.41 43.46
CA GLN A 50 15.35 -0.97 43.64
C GLN A 50 16.08 -0.18 42.55
N SER A 51 17.29 -0.61 42.19
CA SER A 51 18.06 -0.02 41.08
C SER A 51 17.32 -0.17 39.75
N GLN A 52 16.79 -1.36 39.44
CA GLN A 52 15.99 -1.61 38.23
C GLN A 52 14.72 -0.74 38.17
N VAL A 53 14.02 -0.59 39.30
CA VAL A 53 12.84 0.28 39.40
C VAL A 53 13.23 1.72 39.11
N ARG A 54 14.30 2.22 39.73
CA ARG A 54 14.78 3.59 39.50
C ARG A 54 15.26 3.81 38.07
N SER A 55 15.96 2.85 37.47
CA SER A 55 16.42 2.94 36.09
C SER A 55 15.26 2.85 35.08
N SER A 56 14.13 2.22 35.44
CA SER A 56 12.93 2.14 34.59
C SER A 56 12.10 3.44 34.59
N LEU A 57 12.19 4.25 35.66
CA LEU A 57 11.36 5.44 35.86
C LEU A 57 11.43 6.44 34.68
N PRO A 58 12.61 6.81 34.14
CA PRO A 58 12.69 7.71 32.99
C PRO A 58 11.93 7.19 31.77
N ARG A 59 11.97 5.88 31.51
CA ARG A 59 11.23 5.25 30.40
C ARG A 59 9.73 5.36 30.62
N VAL A 60 9.25 5.08 31.83
CA VAL A 60 7.83 5.18 32.19
C VAL A 60 7.33 6.62 32.05
N LEU A 61 8.11 7.61 32.52
CA LEU A 61 7.76 9.02 32.38
C LEU A 61 7.71 9.46 30.93
N LYS A 62 8.67 9.02 30.11
CA LYS A 62 8.67 9.29 28.66
C LYS A 62 7.44 8.71 27.97
N ILE A 63 7.09 7.46 28.27
CA ILE A 63 5.87 6.83 27.73
C ILE A 63 4.64 7.63 28.14
N ARG A 64 4.53 8.02 29.41
CA ARG A 64 3.41 8.82 29.92
C ARG A 64 3.28 10.15 29.19
N ALA A 65 4.37 10.88 29.02
CA ALA A 65 4.37 12.15 28.29
C ALA A 65 3.91 11.96 26.83
N ASN A 66 4.43 10.94 26.14
CA ASN A 66 4.01 10.60 24.79
C ASN A 66 2.51 10.29 24.71
N LEU A 67 1.97 9.53 25.68
CA LEU A 67 0.54 9.22 25.73
C LEU A 67 -0.32 10.46 25.97
N THR A 68 0.13 11.39 26.82
CA THR A 68 -0.55 12.69 27.00
C THR A 68 -0.58 13.48 25.70
N SER A 69 0.54 13.53 24.97
CA SER A 69 0.61 14.19 23.67
C SER A 69 -0.30 13.53 22.63
N LEU A 70 -0.35 12.19 22.57
CA LEU A 70 -1.25 11.47 21.67
C LEU A 70 -2.73 11.69 22.02
N LYS A 71 -3.05 11.73 23.32
CA LYS A 71 -4.41 12.02 23.78
C LYS A 71 -4.87 13.43 23.39
N ALA A 72 -3.96 14.41 23.38
CA ALA A 72 -4.29 15.76 22.90
C ALA A 72 -4.60 15.82 21.39
N LEU A 73 -4.18 14.81 20.62
CA LEU A 73 -4.46 14.65 19.19
C LEU A 73 -5.66 13.73 18.93
N GLU A 74 -6.41 13.33 19.96
CA GLU A 74 -7.57 12.46 19.81
C GLU A 74 -8.63 13.10 18.89
N GLY A 75 -9.03 12.38 17.85
CA GLY A 75 -9.98 12.86 16.83
C GLY A 75 -9.38 13.81 15.78
N SER A 76 -8.07 14.04 15.79
CA SER A 76 -7.38 14.88 14.82
C SER A 76 -6.76 14.05 13.68
N ARG A 77 -6.57 14.69 12.51
CA ARG A 77 -5.94 14.05 11.33
C ARG A 77 -4.47 13.72 11.59
N GLU A 78 -3.82 14.48 12.46
CA GLU A 78 -2.44 14.26 12.87
C GLU A 78 -2.29 12.89 13.54
N LEU A 79 -3.24 12.47 14.38
CA LEU A 79 -3.21 11.15 15.00
C LEU A 79 -3.42 10.04 13.97
N GLU A 80 -4.33 10.21 13.01
CA GLU A 80 -4.51 9.29 11.88
C GLU A 80 -3.21 9.15 11.07
N ASN A 81 -2.49 10.24 10.84
CA ASN A 81 -1.21 10.19 10.12
C ASN A 81 -0.12 9.42 10.89
N ILE A 82 -0.10 9.53 12.23
CA ILE A 82 0.89 8.85 13.10
C ILE A 82 0.60 7.35 13.21
N ILE A 83 -0.67 6.98 13.45
CA ILE A 83 -1.11 5.58 13.54
C ILE A 83 -1.14 4.93 12.15
N GLY A 84 -1.16 5.75 11.10
CA GLY A 84 -1.45 5.36 9.74
C GLY A 84 -2.95 5.46 9.49
N VAL A 85 -3.31 5.94 8.30
CA VAL A 85 -4.67 5.79 7.79
C VAL A 85 -4.95 4.30 7.76
N SER A 86 -5.79 3.83 8.68
CA SER A 86 -6.48 2.56 8.49
C SER A 86 -7.34 2.77 7.25
N HIS A 87 -6.80 2.41 6.08
CA HIS A 87 -7.49 2.56 4.82
C HIS A 87 -8.81 1.82 4.93
N SER A 88 -9.86 2.62 5.07
CA SER A 88 -11.26 2.33 4.82
C SER A 88 -11.82 1.09 5.53
N SER A 89 -12.71 1.34 6.50
CA SER A 89 -13.99 0.63 6.45
C SER A 89 -14.62 1.00 5.11
N CYS A 90 -14.22 0.32 4.02
CA CYS A 90 -15.04 0.35 2.82
C CYS A 90 -16.34 -0.29 3.29
N VAL A 91 -17.45 0.44 3.16
CA VAL A 91 -18.73 -0.17 3.51
C VAL A 91 -18.86 -1.36 2.56
N LEU A 92 -18.78 -2.57 3.10
CA LEU A 92 -18.71 -3.82 2.32
C LEU A 92 -19.82 -3.87 1.26
N SER A 93 -20.99 -3.31 1.58
CA SER A 93 -22.12 -3.19 0.66
C SER A 93 -21.82 -2.32 -0.56
N ALA A 94 -21.09 -1.21 -0.43
CA ALA A 94 -20.72 -0.34 -1.55
C ALA A 94 -19.72 -1.01 -2.48
N GLU A 95 -18.75 -1.77 -1.94
CA GLU A 95 -17.81 -2.55 -2.76
C GLU A 95 -18.48 -3.75 -3.44
N LEU A 96 -19.39 -4.44 -2.74
CA LEU A 96 -20.18 -5.53 -3.32
C LEU A 96 -21.06 -5.00 -4.48
N GLN A 97 -21.73 -3.85 -4.29
CA GLN A 97 -22.52 -3.20 -5.35
C GLN A 97 -21.68 -2.85 -6.59
N LYS A 98 -20.48 -2.28 -6.42
CA LYS A 98 -19.57 -2.01 -7.54
C LYS A 98 -19.18 -3.29 -8.28
N THR A 99 -18.85 -4.33 -7.53
CA THR A 99 -18.44 -5.62 -8.10
C THR A 99 -19.58 -6.25 -8.88
N GLN A 100 -20.80 -6.22 -8.34
CA GLN A 100 -21.99 -6.72 -9.02
C GLN A 100 -22.28 -5.95 -10.31
N ALA A 101 -22.18 -4.61 -10.29
CA ALA A 101 -22.35 -3.79 -11.50
C ALA A 101 -21.32 -4.15 -12.59
N LEU A 102 -20.06 -4.37 -12.18
CA LEU A 102 -18.97 -4.74 -13.09
C LEU A 102 -19.20 -6.14 -13.70
N VAL A 103 -19.62 -7.11 -12.89
CA VAL A 103 -19.95 -8.47 -13.35
C VAL A 103 -21.08 -8.43 -14.36
N SER A 104 -22.18 -7.72 -14.07
CA SER A 104 -23.30 -7.58 -15.01
C SER A 104 -22.88 -6.90 -16.32
N GLN A 105 -21.93 -5.95 -16.28
CA GLN A 105 -21.40 -5.34 -17.48
C GLN A 105 -20.55 -6.34 -18.30
N ALA A 106 -19.70 -7.12 -17.62
CA ALA A 106 -18.88 -8.15 -18.26
C ALA A 106 -19.72 -9.25 -18.92
N GLU A 107 -20.80 -9.69 -18.27
CA GLU A 107 -21.76 -10.65 -18.81
C GLU A 107 -22.44 -10.12 -20.08
N LYS A 108 -22.91 -8.87 -20.07
CA LYS A 108 -23.48 -8.22 -21.26
C LYS A 108 -22.50 -8.18 -22.42
N LEU A 109 -21.23 -7.86 -22.15
CA LEU A 109 -20.19 -7.83 -23.18
C LEU A 109 -19.87 -9.24 -23.71
N GLN A 110 -19.85 -10.27 -22.86
CA GLN A 110 -19.69 -11.65 -23.31
C GLN A 110 -20.86 -12.09 -24.21
N LEU A 111 -22.09 -11.75 -23.84
CA LEU A 111 -23.27 -12.09 -24.64
C LEU A 111 -23.23 -11.39 -26.01
N LEU A 112 -22.87 -10.10 -26.06
CA LEU A 112 -22.69 -9.40 -27.32
C LEU A 112 -21.62 -10.08 -28.19
N LYS A 113 -20.48 -10.48 -27.62
CA LYS A 113 -19.43 -11.21 -28.33
C LYS A 113 -19.92 -12.56 -28.89
N ALA A 114 -20.74 -13.30 -28.14
CA ALA A 114 -21.32 -14.56 -28.60
C ALA A 114 -22.27 -14.37 -29.80
N ASN A 115 -23.15 -13.37 -29.73
CA ASN A 115 -24.08 -13.05 -30.82
C ASN A 115 -23.36 -12.58 -32.10
N HIS A 116 -22.24 -11.87 -31.97
CA HIS A 116 -21.42 -11.47 -33.13
C HIS A 116 -20.62 -12.64 -33.73
N GLY A 117 -20.31 -13.69 -32.96
CA GLY A 117 -19.69 -14.91 -33.46
C GLY A 117 -20.60 -15.75 -34.35
N GLU A 118 -21.90 -15.82 -34.03
CA GLU A 118 -22.88 -16.57 -34.83
C GLU A 118 -23.23 -15.90 -36.17
N VAL A 119 -23.28 -14.55 -36.22
CA VAL A 119 -23.55 -13.82 -37.47
C VAL A 119 -22.40 -13.97 -38.48
N LEU A 120 -21.14 -14.07 -38.02
CA LEU A 120 -19.99 -14.28 -38.89
C LEU A 120 -19.87 -15.73 -39.40
N ALA A 121 -20.46 -16.71 -38.70
CA ALA A 121 -20.45 -18.11 -39.11
C ALA A 121 -21.44 -18.42 -40.26
N ARG A 122 -22.51 -17.64 -40.43
CA ARG A 122 -23.53 -17.88 -41.47
C ARG A 122 -23.29 -17.13 -42.79
N GLY A 123 -22.28 -16.25 -42.82
CA GLY A 123 -21.95 -15.41 -43.97
C GLY A 123 -20.59 -15.69 -44.61
N HIS A 124 -19.96 -16.83 -44.31
CA HIS A 124 -18.74 -17.23 -45.04
C HIS A 124 -19.16 -17.73 -46.42
N ILE A 125 -19.39 -16.77 -47.34
CA ILE A 125 -19.31 -17.01 -48.77
C ILE A 125 -18.04 -17.84 -48.97
N GLN A 126 -18.18 -19.04 -49.53
CA GLN A 126 -17.06 -19.89 -49.92
C GLN A 126 -16.08 -19.00 -50.69
N SER A 127 -14.98 -18.64 -50.02
CA SER A 127 -14.01 -17.70 -50.55
C SER A 127 -13.29 -18.44 -51.67
N ALA A 128 -13.64 -18.11 -52.91
CA ALA A 128 -12.91 -18.50 -54.11
C ALA A 128 -11.57 -17.72 -54.15
N GLY A 129 -10.71 -17.95 -53.16
CA GLY A 129 -9.40 -17.32 -53.04
C GLY A 129 -9.41 -15.83 -52.67
N SER A 130 -8.30 -15.39 -52.06
CA SER A 130 -8.08 -14.00 -51.63
C SER A 130 -8.21 -12.97 -52.76
N ALA A 131 -7.93 -13.39 -54.00
CA ALA A 131 -8.07 -12.55 -55.18
C ALA A 131 -9.54 -12.23 -55.52
N ALA A 132 -10.45 -13.21 -55.44
CA ALA A 132 -11.87 -12.96 -55.73
C ALA A 132 -12.50 -12.04 -54.67
N PHE A 133 -12.08 -12.16 -53.41
CA PHE A 133 -12.51 -11.27 -52.34
C PHE A 133 -12.10 -9.82 -52.59
N LEU A 134 -10.83 -9.56 -52.93
CA LEU A 134 -10.36 -8.20 -53.23
C LEU A 134 -11.04 -7.62 -54.47
N ASN A 135 -11.29 -8.43 -55.50
CA ASN A 135 -12.04 -8.01 -56.68
C ASN A 135 -13.48 -7.62 -56.34
N SER A 136 -14.16 -8.32 -55.43
CA SER A 136 -15.53 -7.97 -54.99
C SER A 136 -15.62 -6.61 -54.28
N LEU A 137 -14.57 -6.21 -53.56
CA LEU A 137 -14.50 -4.90 -52.90
C LEU A 137 -14.27 -3.75 -53.90
N LEU A 138 -13.51 -4.04 -54.96
CA LEU A 138 -13.28 -3.09 -56.06
C LEU A 138 -14.53 -2.94 -56.93
N ASP A 139 -15.27 -4.03 -57.16
CA ASP A 139 -16.49 -4.04 -57.96
C ASP A 139 -17.63 -3.29 -57.27
N ARG A 140 -17.75 -3.40 -55.93
CA ARG A 140 -18.69 -2.61 -55.13
C ARG A 140 -18.49 -1.09 -55.26
N ARG A 141 -17.26 -0.62 -55.57
CA ARG A 141 -16.98 0.81 -55.78
C ARG A 141 -17.31 1.30 -57.19
N LYS A 142 -17.65 0.41 -58.12
CA LYS A 142 -17.97 0.77 -59.52
C LYS A 142 -19.45 0.98 -59.79
N GLU A 143 -20.33 0.73 -58.83
CA GLU A 143 -21.75 1.07 -58.98
C GLU A 143 -21.94 2.60 -58.95
N PRO A 144 -22.34 3.23 -60.07
CA PRO A 144 -22.68 4.64 -60.07
C PRO A 144 -24.01 4.84 -59.32
N LEU A 145 -24.01 5.84 -58.45
CA LEU A 145 -25.17 6.44 -57.76
C LEU A 145 -26.47 6.31 -58.58
N GLY A 146 -27.28 5.32 -58.23
CA GLY A 146 -28.58 5.07 -58.87
C GLY A 146 -29.62 4.75 -57.81
N LEU A 147 -30.44 5.75 -57.49
CA LEU A 147 -31.80 5.65 -56.94
C LEU A 147 -31.95 5.02 -55.54
N LEU A 148 -31.97 5.88 -54.53
CA LEU A 148 -32.78 5.65 -53.33
C LEU A 148 -34.27 5.72 -53.69
N PRO A 149 -35.10 4.72 -53.35
CA PRO A 149 -36.51 4.95 -53.11
C PRO A 149 -36.67 5.58 -51.73
N ALA A 150 -37.22 6.79 -51.71
CA ALA A 150 -37.64 7.49 -50.50
C ALA A 150 -38.70 6.67 -49.73
N LEU A 151 -38.58 6.62 -48.40
CA LEU A 151 -39.65 6.19 -47.49
C LEU A 151 -40.14 7.40 -46.67
N PRO A 152 -41.46 7.50 -46.44
CA PRO A 152 -42.12 8.74 -46.02
C PRO A 152 -41.90 9.08 -44.55
N SER A 153 -41.60 10.36 -44.33
CA SER A 153 -41.55 11.05 -43.04
C SER A 153 -42.97 11.25 -42.50
N THR A 154 -43.39 10.46 -41.51
CA THR A 154 -44.58 10.76 -40.70
C THR A 154 -44.22 11.76 -39.60
N ARG A 155 -44.69 13.00 -39.80
CA ARG A 155 -44.73 14.07 -38.79
C ARG A 155 -45.74 13.75 -37.69
N ALA A 156 -45.39 14.16 -36.47
CA ALA A 156 -46.26 14.24 -35.30
C ALA A 156 -47.37 15.29 -35.43
N LEU A 157 -48.45 15.14 -34.65
CA LEU A 157 -49.17 16.25 -34.00
C LEU A 157 -49.95 15.71 -32.76
N PRO A 158 -50.20 16.54 -31.73
CA PRO A 158 -50.70 16.16 -30.41
C PRO A 158 -52.21 16.40 -30.24
N GLU A 159 -52.76 15.88 -29.14
CA GLU A 159 -53.77 16.48 -28.26
C GLU A 159 -53.51 15.93 -26.84
#